data_AF-A0A3M9NN58-F1
#
_entry.id   AF-A0A3M9NN58-F1
#
_cell.length_a   1.000
_cell.length_b   1.000
_cell.length_c   1.000
_cell.angle_alpha   90.00
_cell.angle_beta   90.00
_cell.angle_gamma   90.00
#
_symmetry.space_group_name_H-M   'P 1'
#
loop_
_entity.id
_entity.type
_entity.pdbx_description
1 polymer ?
#
loop_
_entity_poly.entity_id
_entity_poly.type
_entity_poly.pdbx_seq_one_letter_code
_entity_poly.pdbx_strand_id
1 'polypeptide(L)'
;MGNFAKIRHSDCAGFVNTKIFQPMAQRTKQEVLDYLSRAEVAAVGTSNMGTPRQRMMHFGADDDFNIYVSSMKGDPKVIQWSNIPETALLIHQGKTFLEMEECEIIGRAEIIRDKQDREKALRLMTVRSPIVANFAKINATDRLEFIRIKPFVVKYRFVPEILQGEKPTIFEFPENRESFSTWDDLKAKARAWKEAVRPLSLTASLIPLLLGGAIAFYTIHTFNIILFLLTLIGGVMIQAGTNMINDWKDAERDNENVEGIRPFTGGSRMIQLGLVSRSDMGFFGFVLCIVSFLIGAYLVAVTGWGLVPLIFYGLFAGLFYTGEKGKFSFINLAPGIAEFLIATTFGVMMTMGAFYVQTGFYSLQAFLISLPVAIFISNVLLINQFQDAASDMKSDKNTLVVRLGKRKAKNILIGCFIVAYAIIAILPLLGYAPYTFYVAFLSVPFAVQAIRYAQRNYDKNSADLVPSNAHTAITHLFTGLLLVFAFLLTGLGFVFPSLYMVASLLLVFWVWHYIERQRKTMTNFRMAIGKK
;
A
#
# COMPACT_ATOMS: atom_id res chain seq x y z
N MET A 1 -70.73 -30.81 -22.88
CA MET A 1 -69.48 -30.45 -22.18
C MET A 1 -68.79 -31.74 -21.79
N GLY A 2 -67.67 -32.05 -22.44
CA GLY A 2 -67.01 -33.36 -22.41
C GLY A 2 -66.24 -33.64 -21.13
N ASN A 3 -66.07 -34.93 -20.85
CA ASN A 3 -65.61 -35.52 -19.60
C ASN A 3 -64.28 -36.28 -19.84
N PHE A 4 -63.40 -36.26 -18.83
CA PHE A 4 -62.22 -37.12 -18.59
C PHE A 4 -61.04 -37.17 -19.59
N ALA A 5 -59.81 -36.94 -19.08
CA ALA A 5 -58.84 -38.03 -18.87
C ALA A 5 -57.52 -37.56 -18.22
N LYS A 6 -57.16 -38.23 -17.11
CA LYS A 6 -55.78 -38.39 -16.61
C LYS A 6 -54.89 -38.91 -17.75
N ILE A 7 -53.82 -38.20 -18.08
CA ILE A 7 -52.73 -38.74 -18.89
C ILE A 7 -51.66 -39.30 -17.94
N ARG A 8 -51.27 -40.53 -18.26
CA ARG A 8 -50.54 -41.48 -17.43
C ARG A 8 -49.04 -41.27 -17.53
N HIS A 9 -48.35 -41.75 -16.50
CA HIS A 9 -46.91 -41.90 -16.36
C HIS A 9 -46.28 -42.96 -17.32
N SER A 10 -46.72 -43.08 -18.58
CA SER A 10 -46.29 -44.19 -19.46
C SER A 10 -45.62 -43.83 -20.78
N ASP A 11 -45.54 -42.55 -21.18
CA ASP A 11 -45.22 -42.22 -22.58
C ASP A 11 -43.85 -41.54 -22.77
N CYS A 12 -42.81 -42.07 -22.11
CA CYS A 12 -41.40 -41.81 -22.45
C CYS A 12 -40.55 -43.10 -22.36
N ALA A 13 -41.16 -44.24 -22.66
CA ALA A 13 -40.45 -45.51 -22.83
C ALA A 13 -40.08 -45.70 -24.31
N GLY A 14 -38.96 -45.10 -24.73
CA GLY A 14 -38.43 -45.30 -26.07
C GLY A 14 -37.15 -44.51 -26.29
N PHE A 15 -36.02 -45.21 -26.31
CA PHE A 15 -34.65 -44.70 -26.51
C PHE A 15 -33.96 -44.03 -25.31
N VAL A 16 -33.95 -44.71 -24.17
CA VAL A 16 -32.74 -44.67 -23.32
C VAL A 16 -31.94 -45.91 -23.66
N ASN A 17 -30.88 -45.73 -24.44
CA ASN A 17 -29.84 -46.74 -24.56
C ASN A 17 -29.17 -46.82 -23.19
N THR A 18 -29.70 -47.68 -22.32
CA THR A 18 -29.18 -48.01 -21.00
C THR A 18 -27.85 -48.74 -21.17
N LYS A 19 -26.79 -48.00 -21.50
CA LYS A 19 -25.50 -48.26 -20.87
C LYS A 19 -25.71 -47.99 -19.40
N ILE A 20 -25.96 -49.07 -18.67
CA ILE A 20 -25.95 -49.15 -17.22
C ILE A 20 -24.65 -48.46 -16.77
N PHE A 21 -24.75 -47.21 -16.33
CA PHE A 21 -23.70 -46.59 -15.54
C PHE A 21 -23.68 -47.37 -14.24
N GLN A 22 -22.79 -48.36 -14.14
CA GLN A 22 -22.52 -49.00 -12.87
C GLN A 22 -22.13 -47.92 -11.86
N PRO A 23 -22.62 -47.97 -10.61
CA PRO A 23 -22.16 -47.07 -9.57
C PRO A 23 -20.64 -47.22 -9.46
N MET A 24 -19.90 -46.23 -9.96
CA MET A 24 -18.44 -46.26 -9.91
C MET A 24 -18.03 -45.94 -8.48
N ALA A 25 -17.23 -46.86 -7.93
CA ALA A 25 -16.44 -46.65 -6.74
C ALA A 25 -15.71 -45.30 -6.81
N GLN A 26 -15.38 -44.75 -5.64
CA GLN A 26 -14.52 -43.58 -5.48
C GLN A 26 -13.41 -43.57 -6.53
N ARG A 27 -13.26 -42.45 -7.25
CA ARG A 27 -12.27 -42.33 -8.31
C ARG A 27 -10.87 -42.53 -7.76
N THR A 28 -10.06 -43.26 -8.52
CA THR A 28 -8.66 -43.43 -8.20
C THR A 28 -7.91 -42.11 -8.33
N LYS A 29 -6.79 -41.99 -7.61
CA LYS A 29 -5.89 -40.83 -7.72
C LYS A 29 -5.51 -40.53 -9.17
N GLN A 30 -5.24 -41.57 -9.96
CA GLN A 30 -4.84 -41.43 -11.36
C GLN A 30 -5.96 -40.86 -12.23
N GLU A 31 -7.20 -41.31 -12.06
CA GLU A 31 -8.34 -40.76 -12.84
C GLU A 31 -8.54 -39.27 -12.60
N VAL A 32 -8.35 -38.80 -11.36
CA VAL A 32 -8.47 -37.37 -11.03
C VAL A 32 -7.27 -36.57 -11.58
N LEU A 33 -6.04 -37.12 -11.53
CA LEU A 33 -4.88 -36.49 -12.16
C LEU A 33 -5.02 -36.40 -13.68
N ASP A 34 -5.57 -37.44 -14.32
CA ASP A 34 -5.85 -37.44 -15.75
C ASP A 34 -6.86 -36.34 -16.10
N TYR A 35 -7.91 -36.16 -15.30
CA TYR A 35 -8.82 -35.03 -15.43
C TYR A 35 -8.10 -33.67 -15.33
N LEU A 36 -7.29 -33.46 -14.30
CA LEU A 36 -6.53 -32.22 -14.11
C LEU A 36 -5.57 -31.94 -15.28
N SER A 37 -5.03 -32.98 -15.89
CA SER A 37 -4.18 -32.87 -17.08
C SER A 37 -4.95 -32.46 -18.35
N ARG A 38 -6.26 -32.72 -18.44
CA ARG A 38 -7.11 -32.32 -19.57
C ARG A 38 -7.67 -30.90 -19.42
N ALA A 39 -7.92 -30.45 -18.20
CA ALA A 39 -8.49 -29.13 -17.93
C ALA A 39 -7.45 -28.02 -18.15
N GLU A 40 -7.78 -26.96 -18.88
CA GLU A 40 -6.77 -25.95 -19.26
C GLU A 40 -6.62 -24.80 -18.24
N VAL A 41 -7.73 -24.46 -17.56
CA VAL A 41 -7.83 -23.31 -16.68
C VAL A 41 -8.57 -23.67 -15.40
N ALA A 42 -8.20 -22.99 -14.32
CA ALA A 42 -8.87 -23.07 -13.04
C ALA A 42 -9.42 -21.68 -12.67
N ALA A 43 -10.62 -21.64 -12.08
CA ALA A 43 -11.11 -20.47 -11.39
C ALA A 43 -10.42 -20.41 -10.01
N VAL A 44 -9.50 -19.48 -9.86
CA VAL A 44 -8.69 -19.32 -8.65
C VAL A 44 -9.34 -18.28 -7.73
N GLY A 45 -9.98 -18.76 -6.67
CA GLY A 45 -10.55 -18.00 -5.59
C GLY A 45 -9.54 -17.71 -4.48
N THR A 46 -9.41 -16.44 -4.11
CA THR A 46 -8.72 -16.02 -2.88
C THR A 46 -9.68 -15.23 -2.01
N SER A 47 -9.50 -15.31 -0.69
CA SER A 47 -10.22 -14.44 0.23
C SER A 47 -9.59 -13.05 0.23
N ASN A 48 -10.43 -12.03 0.07
CA ASN A 48 -10.13 -10.64 0.39
C ASN A 48 -10.86 -10.31 1.70
N MET A 49 -10.27 -10.70 2.83
CA MET A 49 -10.78 -10.37 4.17
C MET A 49 -12.31 -10.51 4.28
N GLY A 50 -12.86 -11.60 3.73
CA GLY A 50 -14.31 -11.89 3.70
C GLY A 50 -15.03 -11.67 2.36
N THR A 51 -14.39 -11.07 1.35
CA THR A 51 -14.95 -10.98 -0.01
C THR A 51 -14.23 -11.93 -0.98
N PRO A 52 -14.94 -12.77 -1.75
CA PRO A 52 -14.31 -13.67 -2.70
C PRO A 52 -13.76 -12.90 -3.91
N ARG A 53 -12.49 -13.12 -4.27
CA ARG A 53 -11.90 -12.65 -5.54
C ARG A 53 -11.49 -13.82 -6.41
N GLN A 54 -12.08 -13.91 -7.59
CA GLN A 54 -11.80 -14.96 -8.57
C GLN A 54 -11.00 -14.45 -9.77
N ARG A 55 -10.15 -15.30 -10.33
CA ARG A 55 -9.47 -15.09 -11.61
C ARG A 55 -9.29 -16.43 -12.31
N MET A 56 -9.51 -16.46 -13.62
CA MET A 56 -9.16 -17.62 -14.44
C MET A 56 -7.65 -17.67 -14.67
N MET A 57 -7.03 -18.81 -14.38
CA MET A 57 -5.59 -19.01 -14.55
C MET A 57 -5.30 -20.36 -15.17
N HIS A 58 -4.31 -20.40 -16.06
CA HIS A 58 -3.71 -21.68 -16.47
C HIS A 58 -3.01 -22.32 -15.28
N PHE A 59 -3.02 -23.64 -15.23
CA PHE A 59 -2.38 -24.40 -14.16
C PHE A 59 -1.73 -25.69 -14.67
N GLY A 60 -0.73 -26.16 -13.92
CA GLY A 60 -0.20 -27.52 -14.00
C GLY A 60 -0.44 -28.25 -12.68
N ALA A 61 -0.57 -29.56 -12.72
CA ALA A 61 -0.62 -30.41 -11.53
C ALA A 61 0.58 -31.36 -11.55
N ASP A 62 1.08 -31.74 -10.37
CA ASP A 62 2.00 -32.87 -10.24
C ASP A 62 1.29 -34.09 -9.63
N ASP A 63 2.05 -35.18 -9.49
CA ASP A 63 1.54 -36.45 -8.99
C ASP A 63 1.06 -36.39 -7.53
N ASP A 64 1.38 -35.34 -6.79
CA ASP A 64 0.95 -35.13 -5.40
C ASP A 64 -0.21 -34.12 -5.29
N PHE A 65 -0.90 -33.85 -6.41
CA PHE A 65 -1.95 -32.84 -6.53
C PHE A 65 -1.48 -31.41 -6.24
N ASN A 66 -0.17 -31.13 -6.20
CA ASN A 66 0.29 -29.75 -6.08
C ASN A 66 -0.07 -29.01 -7.36
N ILE A 67 -0.77 -27.88 -7.20
CA ILE A 67 -1.16 -27.06 -8.34
C ILE A 67 -0.16 -25.93 -8.52
N TYR A 68 0.40 -25.85 -9.72
CA TYR A 68 1.32 -24.82 -10.13
C TYR A 68 0.58 -23.78 -10.97
N VAL A 69 0.72 -22.52 -10.60
CA VAL A 69 0.21 -21.38 -11.36
C VAL A 69 1.31 -20.33 -11.50
N SER A 70 1.15 -19.44 -12.46
CA SER A 70 2.10 -18.36 -12.70
C SER A 70 1.39 -17.02 -12.88
N SER A 71 2.00 -15.96 -12.38
CA SER A 71 1.56 -14.59 -12.66
C SER A 71 2.75 -13.64 -12.67
N MET A 72 2.55 -12.39 -13.05
CA MET A 72 3.62 -11.40 -13.10
C MET A 72 4.08 -11.00 -11.70
N LYS A 73 5.38 -10.72 -11.52
CA LYS A 73 5.89 -10.08 -10.30
C LYS A 73 5.13 -8.78 -10.03
N GLY A 74 4.61 -8.64 -8.82
CA GLY A 74 3.81 -7.48 -8.40
C GLY A 74 2.34 -7.53 -8.81
N ASP A 75 1.87 -8.60 -9.47
CA ASP A 75 0.45 -8.77 -9.74
C ASP A 75 -0.36 -8.84 -8.42
N PRO A 76 -1.55 -8.19 -8.35
CA PRO A 76 -2.37 -8.20 -7.15
C PRO A 76 -2.63 -9.58 -6.55
N LYS A 77 -2.80 -10.62 -7.38
CA LYS A 77 -3.05 -11.99 -6.93
C LYS A 77 -1.82 -12.62 -6.27
N VAL A 78 -0.61 -12.30 -6.75
CA VAL A 78 0.65 -12.73 -6.12
C VAL A 78 0.84 -12.04 -4.77
N ILE A 79 0.49 -10.76 -4.69
CA ILE A 79 0.54 -10.02 -3.43
C ILE A 79 -0.51 -10.56 -2.45
N GLN A 80 -1.71 -10.91 -2.92
CA GLN A 80 -2.74 -11.58 -2.11
C GLN A 80 -2.18 -12.89 -1.52
N TRP A 81 -1.66 -13.82 -2.32
CA TRP A 81 -1.10 -15.07 -1.79
C TRP A 81 0.10 -14.89 -0.86
N SER A 82 0.89 -13.83 -1.05
CA SER A 82 1.98 -13.50 -0.12
C SER A 82 1.49 -13.11 1.28
N ASN A 83 0.21 -12.73 1.41
CA ASN A 83 -0.38 -12.23 2.65
C ASN A 83 -1.54 -13.09 3.18
N ILE A 84 -2.32 -13.69 2.29
CA ILE A 84 -3.44 -14.59 2.56
C ILE A 84 -3.22 -15.79 1.64
N PRO A 85 -2.45 -16.79 2.10
CA PRO A 85 -2.03 -17.89 1.25
C PRO A 85 -3.12 -18.94 1.07
N GLU A 86 -4.16 -18.97 1.90
CA GLU A 86 -5.32 -19.85 1.68
C GLU A 86 -6.05 -19.49 0.39
N THR A 87 -6.30 -20.52 -0.42
CA THR A 87 -6.87 -20.38 -1.75
C THR A 87 -7.77 -21.58 -2.06
N ALA A 88 -8.83 -21.31 -2.80
CA ALA A 88 -9.69 -22.33 -3.37
C ALA A 88 -9.57 -22.27 -4.90
N LEU A 89 -9.54 -23.42 -5.55
CA LEU A 89 -9.62 -23.53 -6.99
C LEU A 89 -10.86 -24.35 -7.33
N LEU A 90 -11.59 -23.88 -8.33
CA LEU A 90 -12.65 -24.64 -8.96
C LEU A 90 -12.26 -24.89 -10.41
N ILE A 91 -12.20 -26.15 -10.78
CA ILE A 91 -11.91 -26.62 -12.13
C ILE A 91 -13.17 -27.33 -12.60
N HIS A 92 -13.68 -26.95 -13.76
CA HIS A 92 -14.83 -27.61 -14.35
C HIS A 92 -14.61 -27.76 -15.85
N GLN A 93 -14.88 -28.95 -16.40
CA GLN A 93 -14.70 -29.23 -17.82
C GLN A 93 -15.68 -30.32 -18.26
N GLY A 94 -16.21 -30.19 -19.47
CA GLY A 94 -17.10 -31.18 -20.10
C GLY A 94 -17.70 -30.62 -21.37
N LYS A 95 -17.90 -31.46 -22.40
CA LYS A 95 -18.49 -31.01 -23.68
C LYS A 95 -19.99 -30.84 -23.59
N THR A 96 -20.64 -31.67 -22.79
CA THR A 96 -22.08 -31.66 -22.53
C THR A 96 -22.33 -31.68 -21.03
N PHE A 97 -23.55 -31.34 -20.61
CA PHE A 97 -23.92 -31.34 -19.20
C PHE A 97 -23.69 -32.70 -18.51
N LEU A 98 -23.98 -33.81 -19.20
CA LEU A 98 -23.78 -35.16 -18.66
C LEU A 98 -22.31 -35.64 -18.70
N GLU A 99 -21.44 -34.92 -19.39
CA GLU A 99 -20.00 -35.18 -19.44
C GLU A 99 -19.21 -34.24 -18.53
N MET A 100 -19.88 -33.40 -17.75
CA MET A 100 -19.20 -32.44 -16.88
C MET A 100 -18.55 -33.10 -15.67
N GLU A 101 -17.29 -32.78 -15.49
CA GLU A 101 -16.44 -33.15 -14.36
C GLU A 101 -16.01 -31.86 -13.63
N GLU A 102 -16.05 -31.89 -12.30
CA GLU A 102 -15.71 -30.80 -11.39
C GLU A 102 -14.64 -31.25 -10.41
N CYS A 103 -13.61 -30.43 -10.21
CA CYS A 103 -12.63 -30.61 -9.13
C CYS A 103 -12.48 -29.31 -8.34
N GLU A 104 -12.77 -29.39 -7.05
CA GLU A 104 -12.56 -28.35 -6.06
C GLU A 104 -11.28 -28.65 -5.27
N ILE A 105 -10.32 -27.73 -5.29
CA ILE A 105 -9.05 -27.86 -4.58
C ILE A 105 -8.95 -26.72 -3.58
N ILE A 106 -8.94 -27.05 -2.30
CA ILE A 106 -8.70 -26.08 -1.22
C ILE A 106 -7.28 -26.31 -0.74
N GLY A 107 -6.46 -25.27 -0.69
CA GLY A 107 -5.06 -25.39 -0.31
C GLY A 107 -4.40 -24.09 0.06
N ARG A 108 -3.08 -24.14 0.23
CA ARG A 108 -2.24 -23.00 0.57
C ARG A 108 -1.26 -22.71 -0.56
N ALA A 109 -1.27 -21.48 -1.02
CA ALA A 109 -0.35 -20.95 -2.01
C ALA A 109 1.00 -20.56 -1.40
N GLU A 110 2.08 -21.02 -2.02
CA GLU A 110 3.47 -20.72 -1.68
C GLU A 110 4.16 -20.12 -2.91
N ILE A 111 4.81 -18.97 -2.75
CA ILE A 111 5.68 -18.45 -3.81
C ILE A 111 6.96 -19.27 -3.82
N ILE A 112 7.25 -19.87 -4.98
CA ILE A 112 8.41 -20.73 -5.17
C ILE A 112 9.68 -19.88 -5.24
N ARG A 113 10.54 -20.01 -4.22
CA ARG A 113 11.83 -19.31 -4.14
C ARG A 113 13.01 -20.22 -4.48
N ASP A 114 12.91 -21.52 -4.20
CA ASP A 114 13.95 -22.49 -4.50
C ASP A 114 14.15 -22.66 -6.00
N LYS A 115 15.40 -22.83 -6.42
CA LYS A 115 15.76 -22.89 -7.84
C LYS A 115 15.26 -24.17 -8.50
N GLN A 116 15.36 -25.33 -7.84
CA GLN A 116 14.91 -26.61 -8.39
C GLN A 116 13.39 -26.64 -8.53
N ASP A 117 12.67 -26.22 -7.49
CA ASP A 117 11.20 -26.14 -7.54
C ASP A 117 10.73 -25.16 -8.62
N ARG A 118 11.45 -24.05 -8.82
CA ARG A 118 11.13 -23.07 -9.86
C ARG A 118 11.34 -23.63 -11.26
N GLU A 119 12.40 -24.41 -11.48
CA GLU A 119 12.63 -25.12 -12.75
C GLU A 119 11.58 -26.20 -13.00
N LYS A 120 11.12 -26.92 -11.97
CA LYS A 120 9.98 -27.86 -12.06
C LYS A 120 8.71 -27.12 -12.49
N ALA A 121 8.36 -26.03 -11.80
CA ALA A 121 7.18 -25.23 -12.10
C ALA A 121 7.24 -24.62 -13.51
N LEU A 122 8.40 -24.12 -13.93
CA LEU A 122 8.59 -23.57 -15.26
C LEU A 122 8.34 -24.64 -16.34
N ARG A 123 8.93 -25.83 -16.20
CA ARG A 123 8.73 -26.93 -17.17
C ARG A 123 7.26 -27.33 -17.30
N LEU A 124 6.57 -27.52 -16.18
CA LEU A 124 5.14 -27.83 -16.17
C LEU A 124 4.32 -26.71 -16.83
N MET A 125 4.56 -25.46 -16.43
CA MET A 125 3.76 -24.34 -16.89
C MET A 125 4.04 -23.91 -18.33
N THR A 126 5.23 -24.16 -18.86
CA THR A 126 5.56 -23.89 -20.28
C THR A 126 4.68 -24.72 -21.23
N VAL A 127 4.32 -25.95 -20.84
CA VAL A 127 3.42 -26.79 -21.65
C VAL A 127 1.96 -26.32 -21.52
N ARG A 128 1.60 -25.81 -20.33
CA ARG A 128 0.21 -25.56 -19.93
C ARG A 128 -0.26 -24.12 -20.17
N SER A 129 0.66 -23.17 -20.23
CA SER A 129 0.36 -21.75 -20.37
C SER A 129 1.08 -21.14 -21.58
N PRO A 130 0.34 -20.67 -22.59
CA PRO A 130 0.92 -19.95 -23.72
C PRO A 130 1.71 -18.70 -23.28
N ILE A 131 1.29 -18.07 -22.19
CA ILE A 131 1.96 -16.90 -21.60
C ILE A 131 3.35 -17.32 -21.10
N VAL A 132 3.43 -18.37 -20.28
CA VAL A 132 4.72 -18.85 -19.75
C VAL A 132 5.62 -19.35 -20.88
N ALA A 133 5.04 -20.05 -21.86
CA ALA A 133 5.78 -20.50 -23.04
C ALA A 133 6.43 -19.33 -23.80
N ASN A 134 5.70 -18.24 -24.01
CA ASN A 134 6.24 -17.05 -24.65
C ASN A 134 7.33 -16.38 -23.82
N PHE A 135 7.14 -16.25 -22.50
CA PHE A 135 8.16 -15.67 -21.61
C PHE A 135 9.43 -16.53 -21.55
N ALA A 136 9.32 -17.85 -21.64
CA ALA A 136 10.44 -18.77 -21.75
C ALA A 136 11.21 -18.55 -23.07
N LYS A 137 10.52 -18.44 -24.21
CA LYS A 137 11.15 -18.20 -25.52
C LYS A 137 12.00 -16.93 -25.57
N ILE A 138 11.58 -15.87 -24.88
CA ILE A 138 12.30 -14.58 -24.85
C ILE A 138 13.26 -14.43 -23.66
N ASN A 139 13.56 -15.51 -22.92
CA ASN A 139 14.40 -15.51 -21.70
C ASN A 139 13.97 -14.45 -20.66
N ALA A 140 12.67 -14.33 -20.44
CA ALA A 140 12.05 -13.33 -19.57
C ALA A 140 11.34 -13.95 -18.35
N THR A 141 11.59 -15.22 -18.04
CA THR A 141 10.92 -15.99 -16.97
C THR A 141 11.16 -15.42 -15.57
N ASP A 142 12.22 -14.63 -15.38
CA ASP A 142 12.47 -13.90 -14.14
C ASP A 142 11.40 -12.83 -13.82
N ARG A 143 10.56 -12.47 -14.79
CA ARG A 143 9.43 -11.53 -14.60
C ARG A 143 8.19 -12.21 -14.04
N LEU A 144 8.13 -13.55 -14.07
CA LEU A 144 7.05 -14.33 -13.51
C LEU A 144 7.34 -14.69 -12.05
N GLU A 145 6.29 -14.78 -11.24
CA GLU A 145 6.29 -15.58 -10.02
C GLU A 145 5.55 -16.88 -10.29
N PHE A 146 6.15 -17.97 -9.82
CA PHE A 146 5.54 -19.28 -9.80
C PHE A 146 5.03 -19.54 -8.39
N ILE A 147 3.80 -20.04 -8.32
CA ILE A 147 3.10 -20.31 -7.08
C ILE A 147 2.76 -21.79 -7.07
N ARG A 148 3.15 -22.49 -6.01
CA ARG A 148 2.74 -23.86 -5.72
C ARG A 148 1.60 -23.82 -4.72
N ILE A 149 0.49 -24.46 -5.02
CA ILE A 149 -0.66 -24.59 -4.14
C ILE A 149 -0.66 -26.01 -3.62
N LYS A 150 -0.33 -26.17 -2.34
CA LYS A 150 -0.39 -27.46 -1.65
C LYS A 150 -1.82 -27.71 -1.20
N PRO A 151 -2.48 -28.79 -1.66
CA PRO A 151 -3.86 -29.05 -1.31
C PRO A 151 -3.97 -29.44 0.17
N PHE A 152 -5.02 -28.97 0.82
CA PHE A 152 -5.55 -29.55 2.06
C PHE A 152 -6.61 -30.59 1.75
N VAL A 153 -7.41 -30.31 0.72
CA VAL A 153 -8.51 -31.17 0.26
C VAL A 153 -8.60 -31.05 -1.25
N VAL A 154 -8.72 -32.19 -1.93
CA VAL A 154 -9.08 -32.30 -3.36
C VAL A 154 -10.39 -33.06 -3.43
N LYS A 155 -11.42 -32.41 -3.96
CA LYS A 155 -12.78 -32.95 -4.05
C LYS A 155 -13.20 -33.02 -5.50
N TYR A 156 -13.47 -34.23 -5.98
CA TYR A 156 -13.84 -34.50 -7.36
C TYR A 156 -15.31 -34.94 -7.45
N ARG A 157 -16.00 -34.46 -8.48
CA ARG A 157 -17.39 -34.79 -8.79
C ARG A 157 -17.60 -34.96 -10.29
N PHE A 158 -18.44 -35.93 -10.65
CA PHE A 158 -18.94 -36.09 -12.00
C PHE A 158 -20.44 -35.82 -12.01
N VAL A 159 -20.95 -35.01 -12.95
CA VAL A 159 -22.33 -34.50 -12.90
C VAL A 159 -23.40 -35.61 -12.83
N PRO A 160 -23.32 -36.72 -13.59
CA PRO A 160 -24.24 -37.85 -13.41
C PRO A 160 -24.25 -38.45 -12.00
N GLU A 161 -23.10 -38.53 -11.34
CA GLU A 161 -22.98 -39.01 -9.96
C GLU A 161 -23.67 -38.02 -8.99
N ILE A 162 -23.53 -36.70 -9.23
CA ILE A 162 -24.23 -35.66 -8.46
C ILE A 162 -25.76 -35.83 -8.56
N LEU A 163 -26.27 -36.05 -9.78
CA LEU A 163 -27.71 -36.22 -10.03
C LEU A 163 -28.28 -37.48 -9.38
N GLN A 164 -27.45 -38.50 -9.19
CA GLN A 164 -27.80 -39.75 -8.51
C GLN A 164 -27.65 -39.67 -6.98
N GLY A 165 -27.16 -38.54 -6.46
CA GLY A 165 -26.96 -38.34 -5.02
C GLY A 165 -25.71 -39.03 -4.46
N GLU A 166 -24.79 -39.45 -5.33
CA GLU A 166 -23.55 -40.11 -4.92
C GLU A 166 -22.60 -39.11 -4.24
N LYS A 167 -21.80 -39.64 -3.30
CA LYS A 167 -20.83 -38.81 -2.57
C LYS A 167 -19.63 -38.45 -3.47
N PRO A 168 -19.05 -37.25 -3.32
CA PRO A 168 -17.83 -36.89 -4.04
C PRO A 168 -16.66 -37.78 -3.63
N THR A 169 -15.70 -37.93 -4.55
CA THR A 169 -14.38 -38.49 -4.20
C THR A 169 -13.56 -37.40 -3.51
N ILE A 170 -13.03 -37.67 -2.32
CA ILE A 170 -12.29 -36.69 -1.51
C ILE A 170 -10.91 -37.27 -1.17
N PHE A 171 -9.86 -36.48 -1.42
CA PHE A 171 -8.51 -36.72 -0.92
C PHE A 171 -8.17 -35.61 0.09
N GLU A 172 -7.77 -36.00 1.29
CA GLU A 172 -7.37 -35.07 2.36
C GLU A 172 -5.87 -35.17 2.63
N PHE A 173 -5.25 -34.02 2.90
CA PHE A 173 -3.82 -33.87 3.18
C PHE A 173 -3.65 -33.04 4.46
N PRO A 174 -4.04 -33.57 5.63
CA PRO A 174 -4.00 -32.82 6.90
C PRO A 174 -2.59 -32.35 7.28
N GLU A 175 -1.55 -33.08 6.91
CA GLU A 175 -0.14 -32.72 7.10
C GLU A 175 0.23 -31.38 6.43
N ASN A 176 -0.45 -31.03 5.33
CA ASN A 176 -0.29 -29.74 4.68
C ASN A 176 -0.95 -28.61 5.47
N ARG A 177 -1.80 -28.86 6.47
CA ARG A 177 -2.28 -27.81 7.39
C ARG A 177 -1.32 -27.56 8.53
N GLU A 178 -0.69 -28.60 9.06
CA GLU A 178 0.17 -28.52 10.25
C GLU A 178 1.58 -28.02 9.97
N SER A 179 2.04 -28.05 8.72
CA SER A 179 3.38 -27.60 8.32
C SER A 179 3.61 -26.09 8.42
N PHE A 180 2.70 -25.31 9.01
CA PHE A 180 2.72 -23.85 8.96
C PHE A 180 2.61 -23.17 10.32
N SER A 181 3.48 -22.18 10.53
CA SER A 181 3.54 -21.40 11.77
C SER A 181 2.50 -20.28 11.77
N THR A 182 1.67 -20.19 12.81
CA THR A 182 0.76 -19.05 13.06
C THR A 182 1.48 -17.70 12.99
N TRP A 183 2.79 -17.69 13.27
CA TRP A 183 3.64 -16.52 13.15
C TRP A 183 3.77 -15.98 11.73
N ASP A 184 3.71 -16.83 10.70
CA ASP A 184 3.83 -16.38 9.31
C ASP A 184 2.56 -15.69 8.82
N ASP A 185 1.39 -16.14 9.28
CA ASP A 185 0.11 -15.46 9.04
C ASP A 185 0.03 -14.13 9.79
N LEU A 186 0.55 -14.08 11.02
CA LEU A 186 0.66 -12.83 11.78
C LEU A 186 1.58 -11.83 11.07
N LYS A 187 2.76 -12.26 10.60
CA LYS A 187 3.70 -11.41 9.85
C LYS A 187 3.05 -10.87 8.57
N ALA A 188 2.32 -11.71 7.84
CA ALA A 188 1.61 -11.31 6.64
C ALA A 188 0.56 -10.21 6.90
N LYS A 189 -0.31 -10.42 7.90
CA LYS A 189 -1.28 -9.39 8.32
C LYS A 189 -0.58 -8.12 8.78
N ALA A 190 0.47 -8.23 9.58
CA ALA A 190 1.25 -7.08 10.04
C ALA A 190 1.85 -6.27 8.88
N ARG A 191 2.30 -6.93 7.80
CA ARG A 191 2.76 -6.23 6.58
C ARG A 191 1.65 -5.42 5.93
N ALA A 192 0.45 -5.99 5.79
CA ALA A 192 -0.69 -5.28 5.21
C ALA A 192 -1.09 -4.04 6.06
N TRP A 193 -1.18 -4.20 7.37
CA TRP A 193 -1.48 -3.09 8.30
C TRP A 193 -0.39 -2.03 8.33
N LYS A 194 0.89 -2.43 8.25
CA LYS A 194 2.02 -1.52 8.14
C LYS A 194 1.91 -0.67 6.87
N GLU A 195 1.50 -1.23 5.73
CA GLU A 195 1.28 -0.45 4.51
C GLU A 195 0.01 0.44 4.61
N ALA A 196 -1.03 -0.01 5.31
CA ALA A 196 -2.27 0.74 5.53
C ALA A 196 -2.04 2.08 6.25
N VAL A 197 -1.14 2.13 7.25
CA VAL A 197 -0.79 3.37 7.96
C VAL A 197 0.11 4.32 7.16
N ARG A 198 0.63 3.86 6.01
CA ARG A 198 1.51 4.59 5.07
C ARG A 198 2.79 5.13 5.74
N PRO A 199 3.78 4.29 6.08
CA PRO A 199 4.93 4.68 6.91
C PRO A 199 5.75 5.84 6.36
N LEU A 200 5.85 5.95 5.03
CA LEU A 200 6.55 7.04 4.38
C LEU A 200 5.88 8.40 4.64
N SER A 201 4.54 8.46 4.65
CA SER A 201 3.83 9.71 4.91
C SER A 201 3.95 10.13 6.37
N LEU A 202 4.09 9.19 7.32
CA LEU A 202 4.26 9.49 8.74
C LEU A 202 5.51 10.35 9.03
N THR A 203 6.49 10.37 8.12
CA THR A 203 7.63 11.30 8.21
C THR A 203 7.21 12.78 8.17
N ALA A 204 6.03 13.10 7.64
CA ALA A 204 5.48 14.45 7.59
C ALA A 204 4.97 14.94 8.96
N SER A 205 4.58 14.06 9.89
CA SER A 205 4.30 14.45 11.29
C SER A 205 5.51 14.27 12.19
N LEU A 206 6.24 13.17 12.03
CA LEU A 206 7.39 12.82 12.88
C LEU A 206 8.43 13.95 12.90
N ILE A 207 8.83 14.46 11.73
CA ILE A 207 9.91 15.45 11.63
C ILE A 207 9.56 16.79 12.31
N PRO A 208 8.41 17.43 12.00
CA PRO A 208 7.97 18.63 12.72
C PRO A 208 7.90 18.48 14.24
N LEU A 209 7.38 17.34 14.73
CA LEU A 209 7.26 17.09 16.17
C LEU A 209 8.64 16.96 16.83
N LEU A 210 9.58 16.24 16.21
CA LEU A 210 10.97 16.16 16.66
C LEU A 210 11.64 17.55 16.68
N LEU A 211 11.42 18.34 15.63
CA LEU A 211 11.99 19.69 15.51
C LEU A 211 11.45 20.62 16.59
N GLY A 212 10.14 20.60 16.85
CA GLY A 212 9.52 21.41 17.91
C GLY A 212 10.07 21.07 19.30
N GLY A 213 10.26 19.78 19.58
CA GLY A 213 10.89 19.33 20.83
C GLY A 213 12.35 19.75 20.95
N ALA A 214 13.14 19.65 19.87
CA ALA A 214 14.54 20.06 19.87
C ALA A 214 14.71 21.58 20.05
N ILE A 215 13.86 22.39 19.41
CA ILE A 215 13.83 23.84 19.60
C ILE A 215 13.44 24.16 21.05
N ALA A 216 12.42 23.49 21.60
CA ALA A 216 12.02 23.71 22.99
C ALA A 216 13.16 23.41 23.96
N PHE A 217 13.81 22.25 23.82
CA PHE A 217 14.96 21.90 24.65
C PHE A 217 16.09 22.92 24.54
N TYR A 218 16.38 23.38 23.33
CA TYR A 218 17.37 24.43 23.10
C TYR A 218 16.99 25.77 23.78
N THR A 219 15.69 26.11 23.82
CA THR A 219 15.20 27.37 24.39
C THR A 219 15.16 27.37 25.92
N ILE A 220 14.65 26.30 26.55
CA ILE A 220 14.39 26.28 28.00
C ILE A 220 15.34 25.38 28.79
N HIS A 221 16.21 24.60 28.12
CA HIS A 221 17.18 23.67 28.72
C HIS A 221 16.58 22.56 29.62
N THR A 222 15.27 22.46 29.69
CA THR A 222 14.52 21.39 30.36
C THR A 222 13.70 20.61 29.35
N PHE A 223 13.42 19.34 29.63
CA PHE A 223 12.64 18.50 28.73
C PHE A 223 11.77 17.51 29.49
N ASN A 224 10.46 17.56 29.26
CA ASN A 224 9.54 16.56 29.79
C ASN A 224 9.35 15.45 28.75
N ILE A 225 10.06 14.35 28.96
CA ILE A 225 10.05 13.19 28.07
C ILE A 225 8.65 12.58 27.92
N ILE A 226 7.83 12.57 28.98
CA ILE A 226 6.49 11.98 28.96
C ILE A 226 5.58 12.82 28.05
N LEU A 227 5.56 14.14 28.25
CA LEU A 227 4.77 15.04 27.41
C LEU A 227 5.23 15.02 25.96
N PHE A 228 6.53 14.88 25.72
CA PHE A 228 7.07 14.76 24.37
C PHE A 228 6.66 13.47 23.69
N LEU A 229 6.78 12.32 24.38
CA LEU A 229 6.37 11.03 23.84
C LEU A 229 4.86 10.98 23.57
N LEU A 230 4.03 11.54 24.45
CA LEU A 230 2.59 11.69 24.20
C LEU A 230 2.33 12.56 22.97
N THR A 231 3.02 13.69 22.82
CA THR A 231 2.90 14.55 21.64
C THR A 231 3.28 13.80 20.36
N LEU A 232 4.36 13.02 20.40
CA LEU A 232 4.83 12.23 19.27
C LEU A 232 3.83 11.13 18.89
N ILE A 233 3.37 10.36 19.86
CA ILE A 233 2.40 9.28 19.67
C ILE A 233 1.08 9.85 19.15
N GLY A 234 0.54 10.89 19.80
CA GLY A 234 -0.69 11.55 19.35
C GLY A 234 -0.58 12.07 17.92
N GLY A 235 0.47 12.84 17.61
CA GLY A 235 0.69 13.41 16.28
C GLY A 235 0.84 12.35 15.17
N VAL A 236 1.53 11.25 15.45
CA VAL A 236 1.65 10.12 14.50
C VAL A 236 0.33 9.37 14.37
N MET A 237 -0.40 9.14 15.48
CA MET A 237 -1.69 8.45 15.48
C MET A 237 -2.78 9.22 14.71
N ILE A 238 -2.88 10.54 14.88
CA ILE A 238 -3.86 11.33 14.12
C ILE A 238 -3.57 11.29 12.62
N GLN A 239 -2.29 11.31 12.23
CA GLN A 239 -1.92 11.18 10.82
C GLN A 239 -2.22 9.78 10.30
N ALA A 240 -1.85 8.72 11.03
CA ALA A 240 -2.13 7.34 10.65
C ALA A 240 -3.64 7.09 10.52
N GLY A 241 -4.43 7.54 11.49
CA GLY A 241 -5.89 7.46 11.46
C GLY A 241 -6.49 8.22 10.27
N THR A 242 -6.00 9.42 9.99
CA THR A 242 -6.44 10.22 8.84
C THR A 242 -6.08 9.55 7.51
N ASN A 243 -4.89 8.94 7.39
CA ASN A 243 -4.51 8.16 6.21
C ASN A 243 -5.48 6.99 5.95
N MET A 244 -5.86 6.27 7.01
CA MET A 244 -6.78 5.13 6.93
C MET A 244 -8.22 5.56 6.62
N ILE A 245 -8.70 6.64 7.24
CA ILE A 245 -10.00 7.24 6.91
C ILE A 245 -10.02 7.71 5.45
N ASN A 246 -8.93 8.27 4.95
CA ASN A 246 -8.81 8.64 3.53
C ASN A 246 -8.89 7.41 2.61
N ASP A 247 -8.18 6.31 2.94
CA ASP A 247 -8.31 5.03 2.20
C ASP A 247 -9.75 4.49 2.23
N TRP A 248 -10.44 4.61 3.37
CA TRP A 248 -11.83 4.19 3.52
C TRP A 248 -12.81 5.01 2.67
N LYS A 249 -12.63 6.34 2.64
CA LYS A 249 -13.46 7.29 1.87
C LYS A 249 -13.20 7.19 0.37
N ASP A 250 -11.94 7.16 -0.04
CA ASP A 250 -11.53 7.13 -1.46
C ASP A 250 -11.50 5.71 -2.06
N ALA A 251 -11.99 4.68 -1.34
CA ALA A 251 -11.87 3.28 -1.75
C ALA A 251 -12.34 2.97 -3.18
N GLU A 252 -13.47 3.53 -3.60
CA GLU A 252 -14.03 3.36 -4.95
C GLU A 252 -13.22 4.11 -6.00
N ARG A 253 -12.89 5.38 -5.73
CA ARG A 253 -12.06 6.23 -6.59
C ARG A 253 -10.67 5.64 -6.82
N ASP A 254 -10.06 5.11 -5.76
CA ASP A 254 -8.76 4.46 -5.82
C ASP A 254 -8.80 3.16 -6.63
N ASN A 255 -9.95 2.56 -6.95
CA ASN A 255 -9.98 1.48 -7.96
C ASN A 255 -9.77 2.00 -9.39
N GLU A 256 -10.14 3.25 -9.67
CA GLU A 256 -10.07 3.85 -11.01
C GLU A 256 -8.66 4.37 -11.35
N ASN A 257 -7.82 4.63 -10.34
CA ASN A 257 -6.45 5.10 -10.53
C ASN A 257 -5.49 3.95 -10.90
N VAL A 258 -5.42 3.62 -12.18
CA VAL A 258 -4.59 2.53 -12.73
C VAL A 258 -3.14 2.92 -13.05
N GLU A 259 -2.83 4.21 -13.12
CA GLU A 259 -1.51 4.72 -13.55
C GLU A 259 -0.55 4.99 -12.39
N GLY A 260 -1.09 5.20 -11.18
CA GLY A 260 -0.32 5.53 -9.99
C GLY A 260 0.54 4.37 -9.46
N ILE A 261 1.74 4.67 -8.99
CA ILE A 261 2.70 3.67 -8.52
C ILE A 261 2.95 3.79 -7.02
N ARG A 262 2.78 2.68 -6.29
CA ARG A 262 3.13 2.61 -4.86
C ARG A 262 4.64 2.82 -4.64
N PRO A 263 5.04 3.53 -3.57
CA PRO A 263 4.22 4.09 -2.48
C PRO A 263 3.80 5.57 -2.70
N PHE A 264 3.84 6.08 -3.94
CA PHE A 264 3.72 7.52 -4.22
C PHE A 264 2.41 7.94 -4.90
N THR A 265 1.44 7.03 -4.97
CA THR A 265 0.09 7.29 -5.49
C THR A 265 -0.92 7.39 -4.36
N GLY A 266 -2.07 8.00 -4.62
CA GLY A 266 -3.23 7.98 -3.73
C GLY A 266 -3.57 6.59 -3.18
N GLY A 267 -3.90 6.52 -1.90
CA GLY A 267 -4.24 5.27 -1.20
C GLY A 267 -3.02 4.49 -0.68
N SER A 268 -3.19 3.72 0.41
CA SER A 268 -2.31 2.57 0.69
C SER A 268 -2.53 1.44 -0.33
N ARG A 269 -3.71 1.47 -0.95
CA ARG A 269 -4.23 0.48 -1.89
C ARG A 269 -4.43 -0.91 -1.28
N MET A 270 -4.53 -1.01 0.06
CA MET A 270 -4.75 -2.27 0.77
C MET A 270 -6.18 -2.80 0.56
N ILE A 271 -7.17 -1.91 0.46
CA ILE A 271 -8.56 -2.27 0.15
C ILE A 271 -8.66 -2.83 -1.27
N GLN A 272 -8.01 -2.18 -2.24
CA GLN A 272 -8.06 -2.54 -3.66
C GLN A 272 -7.31 -3.85 -3.96
N LEU A 273 -6.23 -4.13 -3.24
CA LEU A 273 -5.58 -5.45 -3.24
C LEU A 273 -6.35 -6.49 -2.45
N GLY A 274 -7.30 -6.06 -1.65
CA GLY A 274 -8.05 -6.96 -0.80
C GLY A 274 -7.27 -7.57 0.36
N LEU A 275 -6.34 -6.81 0.92
CA LEU A 275 -5.53 -7.20 2.07
C LEU A 275 -6.12 -6.71 3.39
N VAL A 276 -6.97 -5.68 3.33
CA VAL A 276 -7.68 -5.09 4.48
C VAL A 276 -9.09 -4.77 4.01
N SER A 277 -10.11 -5.14 4.79
CA SER A 277 -11.50 -4.84 4.45
C SER A 277 -11.78 -3.33 4.57
N ARG A 278 -12.77 -2.81 3.81
CA ARG A 278 -13.16 -1.40 3.90
C ARG A 278 -13.68 -1.04 5.30
N SER A 279 -14.44 -1.94 5.93
CA SER A 279 -14.95 -1.75 7.30
C SER A 279 -13.82 -1.67 8.32
N ASP A 280 -12.83 -2.58 8.25
CA ASP A 280 -11.71 -2.57 9.20
C ASP A 280 -10.85 -1.32 9.01
N MET A 281 -10.58 -0.92 7.76
CA MET A 281 -9.83 0.30 7.47
C MET A 281 -10.47 1.53 8.13
N GLY A 282 -11.80 1.68 8.01
CA GLY A 282 -12.55 2.75 8.64
C GLY A 282 -12.53 2.65 10.18
N PHE A 283 -12.85 1.48 10.73
CA PHE A 283 -12.92 1.25 12.18
C PHE A 283 -11.58 1.58 12.87
N PHE A 284 -10.48 0.98 12.42
CA PHE A 284 -9.17 1.23 13.02
C PHE A 284 -8.69 2.67 12.76
N GLY A 285 -9.05 3.27 11.63
CA GLY A 285 -8.80 4.69 11.37
C GLY A 285 -9.46 5.60 12.42
N PHE A 286 -10.75 5.37 12.72
CA PHE A 286 -11.47 6.11 13.77
C PHE A 286 -10.89 5.86 15.16
N VAL A 287 -10.54 4.61 15.50
CA VAL A 287 -9.92 4.28 16.80
C VAL A 287 -8.62 5.08 16.99
N LEU A 288 -7.75 5.13 15.99
CA LEU A 288 -6.51 5.92 16.07
C LEU A 288 -6.78 7.41 16.27
N CYS A 289 -7.77 7.98 15.58
CA CYS A 289 -8.18 9.37 15.77
C CYS A 289 -8.74 9.63 17.17
N ILE A 290 -9.55 8.72 17.73
CA ILE A 290 -10.10 8.84 19.08
C ILE A 290 -8.98 8.80 20.12
N VAL A 291 -8.06 7.84 20.02
CA VAL A 291 -6.94 7.76 20.97
C VAL A 291 -6.06 9.01 20.87
N SER A 292 -5.78 9.50 19.66
CA SER A 292 -5.06 10.77 19.51
C SER A 292 -5.81 11.96 20.10
N PHE A 293 -7.14 11.99 19.98
CA PHE A 293 -7.96 13.04 20.58
C PHE A 293 -7.84 13.02 22.11
N LEU A 294 -7.90 11.85 22.73
CA LEU A 294 -7.72 11.70 24.18
C LEU A 294 -6.34 12.16 24.64
N ILE A 295 -5.29 11.82 23.88
CA ILE A 295 -3.92 12.31 24.14
C ILE A 295 -3.89 13.85 24.02
N GLY A 296 -4.47 14.41 22.95
CA GLY A 296 -4.54 15.86 22.76
C GLY A 296 -5.28 16.57 23.89
N ALA A 297 -6.40 16.02 24.36
CA ALA A 297 -7.17 16.55 25.48
C ALA A 297 -6.37 16.53 26.79
N TYR A 298 -5.65 15.44 27.06
CA TYR A 298 -4.74 15.35 28.19
C TYR A 298 -3.61 16.40 28.11
N LEU A 299 -2.98 16.55 26.94
CA LEU A 299 -1.95 17.56 26.73
C LEU A 299 -2.48 18.98 26.99
N VAL A 300 -3.66 19.33 26.46
CA VAL A 300 -4.31 20.63 26.73
C VAL A 300 -4.54 20.84 28.23
N ALA A 301 -5.02 19.81 28.94
CA ALA A 301 -5.28 19.90 30.38
C ALA A 301 -4.01 20.16 31.20
N VAL A 302 -2.86 19.64 30.76
CA VAL A 302 -1.57 19.80 31.47
C VAL A 302 -0.82 21.06 31.04
N THR A 303 -0.81 21.40 29.76
CA THR A 303 0.02 22.48 29.19
C THR A 303 -0.72 23.80 29.05
N GLY A 304 -2.05 23.78 29.14
CA GLY A 304 -2.91 24.95 29.05
C GLY A 304 -3.60 25.13 27.69
N TRP A 305 -4.57 26.05 27.69
CA TRP A 305 -5.49 26.30 26.57
C TRP A 305 -4.84 26.88 25.32
N GLY A 306 -3.59 27.38 25.39
CA GLY A 306 -2.87 27.85 24.21
C GLY A 306 -2.54 26.75 23.20
N LEU A 307 -2.69 25.47 23.55
CA LEU A 307 -2.58 24.40 22.56
C LEU A 307 -3.83 24.28 21.68
N VAL A 308 -5.00 24.73 22.14
CA VAL A 308 -6.30 24.56 21.46
C VAL A 308 -6.34 25.23 20.08
N PRO A 309 -5.88 26.48 19.88
CA PRO A 309 -5.88 27.08 18.54
C PRO A 309 -5.10 26.26 17.50
N LEU A 310 -3.97 25.65 17.90
CA LEU A 310 -3.15 24.81 17.02
C LEU A 310 -3.87 23.51 16.65
N ILE A 311 -4.50 22.86 17.63
CA ILE A 311 -5.30 21.65 17.42
C ILE A 311 -6.51 21.96 16.52
N PHE A 312 -7.22 23.04 16.82
CA PHE A 312 -8.42 23.43 16.09
C PHE A 312 -8.11 23.78 14.63
N TYR A 313 -6.98 24.47 14.38
CA TYR A 313 -6.49 24.68 13.03
C TYR A 313 -6.25 23.37 12.29
N GLY A 314 -5.59 22.39 12.94
CA GLY A 314 -5.35 21.08 12.35
C GLY A 314 -6.63 20.31 12.04
N LEU A 315 -7.60 20.33 12.97
CA LEU A 315 -8.92 19.73 12.76
C LEU A 315 -9.67 20.39 11.60
N PHE A 316 -9.68 21.72 11.56
CA PHE A 316 -10.30 22.49 10.49
C PHE A 316 -9.64 22.19 9.13
N ALA A 317 -8.32 22.19 9.08
CA ALA A 317 -7.58 21.83 7.88
C ALA A 317 -7.92 20.41 7.42
N GLY A 318 -7.93 19.42 8.33
CA GLY A 318 -8.25 18.03 8.01
C GLY A 318 -9.68 17.79 7.53
N LEU A 319 -10.67 18.44 8.18
CA LEU A 319 -12.10 18.30 7.83
C LEU A 319 -12.42 18.84 6.44
N PHE A 320 -11.83 19.98 6.08
CA PHE A 320 -12.10 20.66 4.82
C PHE A 320 -11.03 20.40 3.75
N TYR A 321 -10.01 19.59 4.03
CA TYR A 321 -8.96 19.24 3.06
C TYR A 321 -9.55 18.56 1.82
N THR A 322 -10.31 17.48 2.03
CA THR A 322 -11.01 16.71 1.00
C THR A 322 -12.50 16.60 1.34
N GLY A 323 -13.34 17.34 0.64
CA GLY A 323 -14.79 17.25 0.72
C GLY A 323 -15.36 16.32 -0.35
N GLU A 324 -16.57 15.78 -0.13
CA GLU A 324 -17.33 15.08 -1.17
C GLU A 324 -17.57 15.99 -2.37
N LYS A 325 -17.75 15.38 -3.56
CA LYS A 325 -17.96 16.05 -4.84
C LYS A 325 -18.84 17.30 -4.69
N GLY A 326 -18.23 18.48 -4.90
CA GLY A 326 -18.94 19.76 -4.96
C GLY A 326 -19.12 20.54 -3.66
N LYS A 327 -18.70 20.04 -2.48
CA LYS A 327 -18.82 20.79 -1.19
C LYS A 327 -17.45 21.26 -0.70
N PHE A 328 -17.42 22.44 -0.05
CA PHE A 328 -16.25 23.14 0.52
C PHE A 328 -15.03 22.25 0.76
N SER A 329 -14.15 22.16 -0.23
CA SER A 329 -12.90 21.41 -0.14
C SER A 329 -11.77 22.32 -0.57
N PHE A 330 -10.74 22.43 0.27
CA PHE A 330 -9.60 23.30 0.02
C PHE A 330 -8.85 22.95 -1.26
N ILE A 331 -8.84 21.67 -1.65
CA ILE A 331 -8.30 21.22 -2.94
C ILE A 331 -9.04 21.84 -4.13
N ASN A 332 -10.33 22.14 -3.95
CA ASN A 332 -11.21 22.67 -4.99
C ASN A 332 -11.45 24.19 -4.86
N LEU A 333 -10.89 24.86 -3.85
CA LEU A 333 -11.09 26.28 -3.63
C LEU A 333 -10.24 27.14 -4.58
N ALA A 334 -8.91 27.11 -4.46
CA ALA A 334 -8.00 27.82 -5.36
C ALA A 334 -6.67 27.06 -5.52
N PRO A 335 -5.90 27.32 -6.60
CA PRO A 335 -4.58 26.70 -6.77
C PRO A 335 -3.67 27.06 -5.59
N GLY A 336 -3.06 26.07 -4.95
CA GLY A 336 -2.05 26.29 -3.90
C GLY A 336 -2.59 26.29 -2.48
N ILE A 337 -3.92 26.35 -2.29
CA ILE A 337 -4.52 26.38 -0.94
C ILE A 337 -4.34 25.06 -0.21
N ALA A 338 -4.52 23.93 -0.90
CA ALA A 338 -4.31 22.61 -0.30
C ALA A 338 -2.85 22.40 0.11
N GLU A 339 -1.91 22.80 -0.75
CA GLU A 339 -0.47 22.75 -0.48
C GLU A 339 -0.09 23.63 0.70
N PHE A 340 -0.61 24.86 0.73
CA PHE A 340 -0.41 25.80 1.83
C PHE A 340 -0.94 25.23 3.15
N LEU A 341 -2.17 24.71 3.18
CA LEU A 341 -2.77 24.15 4.39
C LEU A 341 -2.05 22.91 4.90
N ILE A 342 -1.57 22.04 4.00
CA ILE A 342 -0.77 20.88 4.40
C ILE A 342 0.59 21.35 4.94
N ALA A 343 1.23 22.32 4.30
CA ALA A 343 2.48 22.91 4.76
C ALA A 343 2.34 23.52 6.17
N THR A 344 1.30 24.33 6.40
CA THR A 344 1.07 24.96 7.70
C THR A 344 0.63 23.96 8.75
N THR A 345 -0.27 23.02 8.42
CA THR A 345 -0.78 22.05 9.40
C THR A 345 0.32 21.08 9.84
N PHE A 346 1.01 20.45 8.89
CA PHE A 346 2.04 19.48 9.22
C PHE A 346 3.35 20.16 9.61
N GLY A 347 3.82 21.15 8.86
CA GLY A 347 5.09 21.82 9.14
C GLY A 347 5.01 22.75 10.34
N VAL A 348 4.18 23.79 10.25
CA VAL A 348 4.17 24.87 11.24
C VAL A 348 3.46 24.46 12.53
N MET A 349 2.20 24.02 12.45
CA MET A 349 1.37 23.78 13.64
C MET A 349 1.86 22.60 14.47
N MET A 350 2.35 21.51 13.85
CA MET A 350 2.94 20.41 14.62
C MET A 350 4.26 20.81 15.29
N THR A 351 5.13 21.57 14.61
CA THR A 351 6.38 22.09 15.22
C THR A 351 6.05 23.02 16.39
N MET A 352 5.15 23.97 16.17
CA MET A 352 4.68 24.92 17.20
C MET A 352 3.97 24.22 18.35
N GLY A 353 3.18 23.19 18.08
CA GLY A 353 2.46 22.42 19.10
C GLY A 353 3.42 21.61 19.97
N ALA A 354 4.39 20.92 19.36
CA ALA A 354 5.43 20.21 20.10
C ALA A 354 6.31 21.16 20.93
N PHE A 355 6.60 22.35 20.40
CA PHE A 355 7.28 23.41 21.16
C PHE A 355 6.43 23.86 22.35
N TYR A 356 5.18 24.24 22.11
CA TYR A 356 4.25 24.76 23.12
C TYR A 356 4.02 23.75 24.26
N VAL A 357 3.89 22.45 23.95
CA VAL A 357 3.72 21.42 24.97
C VAL A 357 4.88 21.38 25.97
N GLN A 358 6.10 21.69 25.52
CA GLN A 358 7.28 21.69 26.38
C GLN A 358 7.48 23.02 27.10
N THR A 359 7.12 24.15 26.47
CA THR A 359 7.48 25.49 26.95
C THR A 359 6.33 26.29 27.55
N GLY A 360 5.09 26.00 27.18
CA GLY A 360 3.88 26.73 27.59
C GLY A 360 3.67 28.08 26.87
N PHE A 361 4.52 28.46 25.92
CA PHE A 361 4.41 29.73 25.18
C PHE A 361 4.69 29.58 23.67
N TYR A 362 4.34 30.59 22.89
CA TYR A 362 4.66 30.63 21.46
C TYR A 362 5.97 31.37 21.19
N SER A 363 6.73 30.90 20.21
CA SER A 363 8.00 31.50 19.81
C SER A 363 8.00 31.84 18.32
N LEU A 364 8.33 33.10 17.98
CA LEU A 364 8.59 33.50 16.60
C LEU A 364 9.75 32.70 16.00
N GLN A 365 10.75 32.38 16.82
CA GLN A 365 11.88 31.54 16.42
C GLN A 365 11.40 30.17 15.94
N ALA A 366 10.57 29.50 16.74
CA ALA A 366 10.02 28.19 16.39
C ALA A 366 9.15 28.24 15.13
N PHE A 367 8.35 29.31 14.97
CA PHE A 367 7.57 29.54 13.75
C PHE A 367 8.48 29.65 12.52
N LEU A 368 9.50 30.51 12.55
CA LEU A 368 10.40 30.74 11.42
C LEU A 368 11.20 29.47 11.05
N ILE A 369 11.71 28.74 12.06
CA ILE A 369 12.46 27.49 11.86
C ILE A 369 11.58 26.39 11.26
N SER A 370 10.26 26.41 11.48
CA SER A 370 9.35 25.42 10.92
C SER A 370 9.09 25.60 9.41
N LEU A 371 9.34 26.79 8.85
CA LEU A 371 9.00 27.13 7.47
C LEU A 371 9.72 26.28 6.40
N PRO A 372 11.04 26.02 6.49
CA PRO A 372 11.71 25.12 5.54
C PRO A 372 11.08 23.72 5.51
N VAL A 373 10.76 23.17 6.69
CA VAL A 373 10.12 21.85 6.83
C VAL A 373 8.72 21.87 6.22
N ALA A 374 7.92 22.91 6.50
CA ALA A 374 6.60 23.11 5.91
C ALA A 374 6.67 23.10 4.37
N ILE A 375 7.63 23.81 3.79
CA ILE A 375 7.82 23.91 2.34
C ILE A 375 8.26 22.56 1.75
N PHE A 376 9.15 21.81 2.41
CA PHE A 376 9.53 20.48 1.95
C PHE A 376 8.38 19.47 1.99
N ILE A 377 7.54 19.51 3.03
CA ILE A 377 6.31 18.70 3.10
C ILE A 377 5.37 19.06 1.94
N SER A 378 5.19 20.34 1.67
CA SER A 378 4.42 20.82 0.51
C SER A 378 4.96 20.26 -0.80
N ASN A 379 6.29 20.19 -0.97
CA ASN A 379 6.91 19.61 -2.15
C ASN A 379 6.69 18.11 -2.27
N VAL A 380 6.67 17.36 -1.16
CA VAL A 380 6.32 15.94 -1.15
C VAL A 380 4.88 15.73 -1.64
N LEU A 381 3.94 16.58 -1.21
CA LEU A 381 2.58 16.54 -1.73
C LEU A 381 2.53 16.90 -3.22
N LEU A 382 3.16 18.01 -3.60
CA LEU A 382 3.12 18.54 -4.96
C LEU A 382 3.68 17.54 -5.98
N ILE A 383 4.79 16.85 -5.68
CA ILE A 383 5.35 15.88 -6.62
C ILE A 383 4.44 14.63 -6.78
N ASN A 384 3.73 14.21 -5.73
CA ASN A 384 2.78 13.09 -5.83
C ASN A 384 1.61 13.42 -6.76
N GLN A 385 1.13 14.67 -6.74
CA GLN A 385 0.05 15.13 -7.63
C GLN A 385 0.41 15.03 -9.14
N PHE A 386 1.68 14.96 -9.52
CA PHE A 386 2.05 14.75 -10.93
C PHE A 386 1.64 13.38 -11.46
N GLN A 387 1.74 12.35 -10.61
CA GLN A 387 1.37 10.98 -10.97
C GLN A 387 -0.15 10.82 -10.98
N ASP A 388 -0.83 11.47 -10.04
CA ASP A 388 -2.27 11.36 -9.87
C ASP A 388 -3.06 12.36 -10.75
N ALA A 389 -2.40 13.30 -11.44
CA ALA A 389 -3.06 14.37 -12.20
C ALA A 389 -4.16 13.90 -13.17
N ALA A 390 -3.93 12.81 -13.91
CA ALA A 390 -4.92 12.27 -14.84
C ALA A 390 -6.13 11.66 -14.12
N SER A 391 -5.90 10.97 -13.00
CA SER A 391 -6.98 10.44 -12.16
C SER A 391 -7.71 11.55 -11.43
N ASP A 392 -6.99 12.56 -10.94
CA ASP A 392 -7.55 13.67 -10.19
C ASP A 392 -8.47 14.53 -11.03
N MET A 393 -8.10 14.75 -12.29
CA MET A 393 -8.94 15.42 -13.29
C MET A 393 -10.24 14.66 -13.58
N LYS A 394 -10.21 13.33 -13.67
CA LYS A 394 -11.40 12.50 -13.91
C LYS A 394 -12.38 12.48 -12.74
N SER A 395 -11.89 12.76 -11.53
CA SER A 395 -12.66 12.66 -10.29
C SER A 395 -12.83 14.01 -9.60
N ASP A 396 -12.84 15.11 -10.37
CA ASP A 396 -13.09 16.48 -9.93
C ASP A 396 -12.21 16.98 -8.75
N LYS A 397 -10.99 16.44 -8.59
CA LYS A 397 -9.96 17.01 -7.68
C LYS A 397 -9.09 17.97 -8.49
N ASN A 398 -9.36 19.26 -8.33
CA ASN A 398 -8.64 20.31 -9.04
C ASN A 398 -7.33 20.69 -8.33
N THR A 399 -6.39 19.74 -8.24
CA THR A 399 -5.07 19.95 -7.62
C THR A 399 -4.27 21.07 -8.31
N LEU A 400 -3.22 21.56 -7.66
CA LEU A 400 -2.34 22.59 -8.24
C LEU A 400 -1.80 22.15 -9.62
N VAL A 401 -1.43 20.88 -9.76
CA VAL A 401 -0.94 20.30 -11.02
C VAL A 401 -2.03 20.27 -12.09
N VAL A 402 -3.26 19.90 -11.74
CA VAL A 402 -4.40 19.88 -12.68
C VAL A 402 -4.73 21.30 -13.17
N ARG A 403 -4.77 22.28 -12.25
CA ARG A 403 -5.17 23.67 -12.59
C ARG A 403 -4.11 24.44 -13.38
N LEU A 404 -2.84 24.36 -12.96
CA LEU A 404 -1.76 25.15 -13.56
C LEU A 404 -1.03 24.40 -14.67
N GLY A 405 -1.24 23.09 -14.78
CA GLY A 405 -0.50 22.20 -15.64
C GLY A 405 0.87 21.82 -15.07
N LYS A 406 1.35 20.63 -15.48
CA LYS A 406 2.60 20.02 -15.02
C LYS A 406 3.82 20.95 -15.16
N ARG A 407 3.90 21.76 -16.22
CA ARG A 407 5.06 22.66 -16.46
C ARG A 407 5.19 23.77 -15.40
N LYS A 408 4.09 24.47 -15.08
CA LYS A 408 4.08 25.53 -14.06
C LYS A 408 4.26 24.94 -12.66
N ALA A 409 3.55 23.85 -12.36
CA ALA A 409 3.70 23.14 -11.09
C ALA A 409 5.15 22.69 -10.83
N LYS A 410 5.88 22.28 -11.87
CA LYS A 410 7.29 21.89 -11.74
C LYS A 410 8.17 23.10 -11.39
N ASN A 411 7.90 24.27 -11.96
CA ASN A 411 8.62 25.49 -11.59
C ASN A 411 8.32 25.90 -10.14
N ILE A 412 7.08 25.75 -9.67
CA ILE A 412 6.69 25.98 -8.27
C ILE A 412 7.47 25.05 -7.35
N LEU A 413 7.52 23.75 -7.65
CA LEU A 413 8.29 22.76 -6.88
C LEU A 413 9.77 23.16 -6.73
N ILE A 414 10.39 23.63 -7.81
CA ILE A 414 11.79 24.10 -7.81
C ILE A 414 11.91 25.37 -6.95
N GLY A 415 11.00 26.33 -7.11
CA GLY A 415 10.96 27.55 -6.31
C GLY A 415 10.85 27.25 -4.82
N CYS A 416 10.00 26.30 -4.43
CA CYS A 416 9.87 25.83 -3.04
C CYS A 416 11.20 25.30 -2.48
N PHE A 417 11.97 24.49 -3.25
CA PHE A 417 13.30 24.07 -2.80
C PHE A 417 14.22 25.27 -2.56
N ILE A 418 14.28 26.21 -3.51
CA ILE A 418 15.14 27.40 -3.42
C ILE A 418 14.76 28.24 -2.19
N VAL A 419 13.47 28.51 -1.99
CA VAL A 419 12.98 29.31 -0.86
C VAL A 419 13.29 28.62 0.47
N ALA A 420 13.07 27.30 0.58
CA ALA A 420 13.36 26.58 1.81
C ALA A 420 14.86 26.66 2.19
N TYR A 421 15.77 26.46 1.24
CA TYR A 421 17.20 26.60 1.49
C TYR A 421 17.64 28.06 1.71
N ALA A 422 16.98 29.03 1.09
CA ALA A 422 17.23 30.45 1.35
C ALA A 422 16.84 30.81 2.80
N ILE A 423 15.71 30.31 3.30
CA ILE A 423 15.34 30.47 4.72
C ILE A 423 16.41 29.83 5.62
N ILE A 424 16.87 28.61 5.31
CA ILE A 424 17.96 27.96 6.07
C ILE A 424 19.25 28.81 6.06
N ALA A 425 19.58 29.45 4.93
CA ALA A 425 20.74 30.32 4.82
C ALA A 425 20.62 31.58 5.72
N ILE A 426 19.43 32.19 5.75
CA ILE A 426 19.19 33.50 6.34
C ILE A 426 18.96 33.44 7.86
N LEU A 427 18.26 32.41 8.37
CA LEU A 427 17.85 32.39 9.79
C LEU A 427 19.02 32.49 10.78
N PRO A 428 20.18 31.82 10.59
CA PRO A 428 21.32 32.00 11.48
C PRO A 428 21.93 33.41 11.42
N LEU A 429 21.94 34.04 10.25
CA LEU A 429 22.46 35.41 10.07
C LEU A 429 21.60 36.45 10.80
N LEU A 430 20.30 36.19 10.90
CA LEU A 430 19.36 37.04 11.62
C LEU A 430 19.26 36.71 13.12
N GLY A 431 20.04 35.75 13.62
CA GLY A 431 20.02 35.34 15.03
C GLY A 431 18.83 34.47 15.43
N TYR A 432 18.03 33.99 14.48
CA TYR A 432 16.89 33.10 14.75
C TYR A 432 17.28 31.61 14.83
N ALA A 433 18.51 31.23 14.47
CA ALA A 433 18.98 29.85 14.57
C ALA A 433 20.50 29.81 14.88
N PRO A 434 21.02 28.74 15.50
CA PRO A 434 22.46 28.59 15.67
C PRO A 434 23.17 28.36 14.32
N TYR A 435 24.47 28.67 14.22
CA TYR A 435 25.24 28.41 12.99
C TYR A 435 25.33 26.92 12.62
N THR A 436 25.17 26.02 13.58
CA THR A 436 25.03 24.58 13.34
C THR A 436 23.85 24.24 12.42
N PHE A 437 22.87 25.13 12.27
CA PHE A 437 21.75 24.96 11.35
C PHE A 437 22.18 24.75 9.89
N TYR A 438 23.38 25.24 9.51
CA TYR A 438 23.93 25.04 8.17
C TYR A 438 24.31 23.61 7.83
N VAL A 439 24.37 22.69 8.80
CA VAL A 439 24.53 21.24 8.52
C VAL A 439 23.39 20.71 7.64
N ALA A 440 22.24 21.39 7.63
CA ALA A 440 21.12 21.08 6.75
C ALA A 440 21.48 21.17 5.26
N PHE A 441 22.51 21.92 4.85
CA PHE A 441 22.95 21.95 3.45
C PHE A 441 23.54 20.62 2.96
N LEU A 442 23.85 19.67 3.85
CA LEU A 442 24.23 18.31 3.46
C LEU A 442 23.11 17.57 2.70
N SER A 443 21.86 18.02 2.76
CA SER A 443 20.75 17.44 1.99
C SER A 443 20.61 18.01 0.57
N VAL A 444 21.35 19.08 0.21
CA VAL A 444 21.28 19.73 -1.12
C VAL A 444 21.50 18.75 -2.29
N PRO A 445 22.44 17.78 -2.24
CA PRO A 445 22.60 16.82 -3.32
C PRO A 445 21.31 16.05 -3.65
N PHE A 446 20.51 15.69 -2.63
CA PHE A 446 19.21 15.03 -2.84
C PHE A 446 18.19 15.97 -3.47
N ALA A 447 18.15 17.24 -3.04
CA ALA A 447 17.27 18.25 -3.63
C ALA A 447 17.60 18.51 -5.11
N VAL A 448 18.89 18.60 -5.44
CA VAL A 448 19.36 18.77 -6.83
C VAL A 448 18.94 17.57 -7.68
N GLN A 449 19.04 16.35 -7.17
CA GLN A 449 18.57 15.16 -7.88
C GLN A 449 17.05 15.16 -8.05
N ALA A 450 16.28 15.53 -7.01
CA ALA A 450 14.83 15.70 -7.11
C ALA A 450 14.46 16.67 -8.24
N ILE A 451 15.09 17.85 -8.25
CA ILE A 451 14.88 18.89 -9.28
C ILE A 451 15.25 18.37 -10.67
N ARG A 452 16.41 17.72 -10.82
CA ARG A 452 16.87 17.18 -12.11
C ARG A 452 15.90 16.15 -12.68
N TYR A 453 15.40 15.23 -11.86
CA TYR A 453 14.42 14.23 -12.29
C TYR A 453 13.07 14.87 -12.61
N ALA A 454 12.57 15.79 -11.78
CA ALA A 454 11.35 16.54 -12.06
C ALA A 454 11.47 17.30 -13.39
N GLN A 455 12.57 18.01 -13.61
CA GLN A 455 12.80 18.77 -14.85
C GLN A 455 12.81 17.91 -16.10
N ARG A 456 13.39 16.70 -16.03
CA ARG A 456 13.50 15.80 -17.19
C ARG A 456 12.24 14.98 -17.46
N ASN A 457 11.40 14.75 -16.44
CA ASN A 457 10.33 13.76 -16.51
C ASN A 457 8.94 14.29 -16.11
N TYR A 458 8.77 15.60 -15.85
CA TYR A 458 7.49 16.18 -15.39
C TYR A 458 6.29 15.85 -16.27
N ASP A 459 6.50 15.73 -17.58
CA ASP A 459 5.49 15.44 -18.61
C ASP A 459 5.41 13.96 -19.00
N LYS A 460 6.26 13.11 -18.41
CA LYS A 460 6.28 11.67 -18.66
C LYS A 460 5.31 10.92 -17.74
N ASN A 461 5.32 9.59 -17.88
CA ASN A 461 4.48 8.68 -17.14
C ASN A 461 4.90 8.57 -15.65
N SER A 462 3.99 8.10 -14.79
CA SER A 462 4.18 8.02 -13.34
C SER A 462 5.47 7.31 -12.89
N ALA A 463 5.93 6.27 -13.59
CA ALA A 463 7.16 5.56 -13.17
C ALA A 463 8.43 6.38 -13.37
N ASP A 464 8.45 7.29 -14.35
CA ASP A 464 9.60 8.12 -14.65
C ASP A 464 9.74 9.25 -13.60
N LEU A 465 8.68 9.51 -12.84
CA LEU A 465 8.63 10.44 -11.71
C LEU A 465 9.02 9.81 -10.38
N VAL A 466 8.99 8.48 -10.25
CA VAL A 466 9.34 7.77 -9.00
C VAL A 466 10.70 8.22 -8.42
N PRO A 467 11.79 8.38 -9.21
CA PRO A 467 13.04 8.91 -8.68
C PRO A 467 12.90 10.34 -8.11
N SER A 468 12.09 11.19 -8.74
CA SER A 468 11.83 12.55 -8.25
C SER A 468 11.08 12.51 -6.91
N ASN A 469 10.08 11.65 -6.77
CA ASN A 469 9.32 11.50 -5.52
C ASN A 469 10.22 10.96 -4.40
N ALA A 470 11.05 9.96 -4.72
CA ALA A 470 12.03 9.41 -3.80
C ALA A 470 12.98 10.47 -3.25
N HIS A 471 13.64 11.23 -4.13
CA HIS A 471 14.57 12.27 -3.73
C HIS A 471 13.88 13.43 -3.01
N THR A 472 12.63 13.77 -3.36
CA THR A 472 11.85 14.80 -2.65
C THR A 472 11.54 14.37 -1.22
N ALA A 473 11.06 13.12 -1.03
CA ALA A 473 10.76 12.57 0.29
C ALA A 473 12.03 12.45 1.16
N ILE A 474 13.14 12.03 0.57
CA ILE A 474 14.44 11.93 1.27
C ILE A 474 14.98 13.31 1.62
N THR A 475 14.80 14.33 0.75
CA THR A 475 15.19 15.70 1.08
C THR A 475 14.42 16.21 2.29
N HIS A 476 13.10 16.03 2.32
CA HIS A 476 12.27 16.37 3.49
C HIS A 476 12.77 15.67 4.76
N LEU A 477 12.88 14.34 4.71
CA LEU A 477 13.29 13.53 5.85
C LEU A 477 14.68 13.93 6.36
N PHE A 478 15.67 13.91 5.47
CA PHE A 478 17.06 14.12 5.85
C PHE A 478 17.32 15.55 6.30
N THR A 479 16.76 16.55 5.60
CA THR A 479 16.89 17.95 6.05
C THR A 479 16.26 18.12 7.42
N GLY A 480 15.04 17.61 7.63
CA GLY A 480 14.37 17.67 8.93
C GLY A 480 15.20 17.08 10.08
N LEU A 481 15.77 15.90 9.88
CA LEU A 481 16.65 15.26 10.87
C LEU A 481 17.94 16.09 11.11
N LEU A 482 18.53 16.68 10.05
CA LEU A 482 19.69 17.56 10.18
C LEU A 482 19.36 18.84 10.97
N LEU A 483 18.17 19.42 10.81
CA LEU A 483 17.74 20.58 11.59
C LEU A 483 17.56 20.22 13.07
N VAL A 484 16.96 19.08 13.38
CA VAL A 484 16.88 18.56 14.76
C VAL A 484 18.27 18.35 15.35
N PHE A 485 19.16 17.70 14.59
CA PHE A 485 20.56 17.50 15.00
C PHE A 485 21.27 18.82 15.27
N ALA A 486 21.05 19.85 14.46
CA ALA A 486 21.66 21.17 14.66
C ALA A 486 21.32 21.77 16.03
N PHE A 487 20.07 21.67 16.48
CA PHE A 487 19.65 22.13 17.81
C PHE A 487 20.21 21.26 18.94
N LEU A 488 20.19 19.93 18.77
CA LEU A 488 20.75 19.02 19.76
C LEU A 488 22.25 19.20 19.92
N LEU A 489 23.00 19.43 18.83
CA LEU A 489 24.45 19.63 18.85
C LEU A 489 24.83 20.90 19.63
N THR A 490 24.00 21.93 19.57
CA THR A 490 24.24 23.18 20.32
C THR A 490 23.82 23.04 21.79
N GLY A 491 22.75 22.29 22.07
CA GLY A 491 22.19 22.14 23.42
C GLY A 491 22.76 21.01 24.26
N LEU A 492 23.43 20.01 23.66
CA LEU A 492 23.96 18.81 24.32
C LEU A 492 25.44 18.57 23.98
N GLY A 493 26.12 17.84 24.86
CA GLY A 493 27.45 17.30 24.56
C GLY A 493 27.42 16.27 23.42
N PHE A 494 28.57 16.05 22.76
CA PHE A 494 28.70 15.33 21.48
C PHE A 494 28.08 13.92 21.40
N VAL A 495 27.95 13.21 22.53
CA VAL A 495 27.50 11.81 22.57
C VAL A 495 26.05 11.65 22.09
N PHE A 496 25.10 12.41 22.65
CA PHE A 496 23.68 12.27 22.31
C PHE A 496 23.35 12.70 20.87
N PRO A 497 23.84 13.85 20.37
CA PRO A 497 23.71 14.22 18.96
C PRO A 497 24.31 13.16 18.02
N SER A 498 25.44 12.54 18.40
CA SER A 498 26.05 11.47 17.59
C SER A 498 25.17 10.22 17.50
N LEU A 499 24.61 9.77 18.63
CA LEU A 499 23.65 8.65 18.65
C LEU A 499 22.40 8.97 17.82
N TYR A 500 21.87 10.19 17.95
CA TYR A 500 20.76 10.68 17.14
C TYR A 500 21.10 10.68 15.64
N MET A 501 22.31 11.12 15.27
CA MET A 501 22.76 11.13 13.87
C MET A 501 22.86 9.71 13.31
N VAL A 502 23.41 8.76 14.06
CA VAL A 502 23.48 7.35 13.65
C VAL A 502 22.07 6.79 13.42
N ALA A 503 21.15 6.99 14.37
CA ALA A 503 19.76 6.57 14.22
C ALA A 503 19.07 7.23 13.02
N SER A 504 19.34 8.51 12.78
CA SER A 504 18.82 9.28 11.65
C SER A 504 19.32 8.74 10.31
N LEU A 505 20.61 8.42 10.19
CA LEU A 505 21.18 7.83 8.99
C LEU A 505 20.63 6.43 8.72
N LEU A 506 20.44 5.60 9.76
CA LEU A 506 19.79 4.30 9.64
C LEU A 506 18.33 4.43 9.15
N LEU A 507 17.58 5.42 9.66
CA LEU A 507 16.23 5.70 9.21
C LEU A 507 16.20 6.14 7.74
N VAL A 508 17.08 7.06 7.34
CA VAL A 508 17.19 7.51 5.94
C VAL A 508 17.57 6.35 5.02
N PHE A 509 18.53 5.51 5.42
CA PHE A 509 18.93 4.32 4.67
C PHE A 509 17.78 3.31 4.54
N TRP A 510 17.04 3.08 5.62
CA TRP A 510 15.88 2.20 5.62
C TRP A 510 14.77 2.72 4.69
N VAL A 511 14.45 4.02 4.75
CA VAL A 511 13.48 4.66 3.85
C VAL A 511 13.93 4.59 2.40
N TRP A 512 15.22 4.86 2.14
CA TRP A 512 15.80 4.74 0.80
C TRP A 512 15.68 3.31 0.26
N HIS A 513 16.05 2.32 1.06
CA HIS A 513 15.97 0.91 0.68
C HIS A 513 14.52 0.46 0.46
N TYR A 514 13.58 0.94 1.30
CA TYR A 514 12.16 0.71 1.13
C TYR A 514 11.65 1.24 -0.22
N ILE A 515 11.98 2.49 -0.55
CA ILE A 515 11.60 3.11 -1.83
C ILE A 515 12.25 2.38 -3.01
N GLU A 516 13.54 2.07 -2.92
CA GLU A 516 14.29 1.42 -3.99
C GLU A 516 13.76 0.00 -4.30
N ARG A 517 13.36 -0.74 -3.27
CA ARG A 517 12.76 -2.07 -3.43
C ARG A 517 11.45 -1.99 -4.22
N GLN A 518 10.62 -1.00 -3.93
CA GLN A 518 9.36 -0.76 -4.67
C GLN A 518 9.66 -0.34 -6.12
N ARG A 519 10.62 0.58 -6.32
CA ARG A 519 11.06 1.02 -7.65
C ARG A 519 11.55 -0.15 -8.51
N LYS A 520 12.50 -0.96 -8.02
CA LYS A 520 13.04 -2.12 -8.76
C LYS A 520 11.95 -3.09 -9.19
N THR A 521 10.99 -3.37 -8.31
CA THR A 521 9.85 -4.25 -8.61
C THR A 521 9.05 -3.72 -9.82
N MET A 522 8.81 -2.41 -9.87
CA MET A 522 8.04 -1.75 -10.92
C MET A 522 8.84 -1.52 -12.23
N THR A 523 10.13 -1.17 -12.15
CA THR A 523 10.99 -1.02 -13.33
C THR A 523 11.19 -2.38 -14.02
N ASN A 524 11.36 -3.45 -13.25
CA ASN A 524 11.43 -4.81 -13.80
C ASN A 524 10.12 -5.21 -14.49
N PHE A 525 8.97 -4.78 -13.96
CA PHE A 525 7.65 -4.96 -14.59
C PHE A 525 7.54 -4.16 -15.91
N ARG A 526 8.05 -2.93 -15.99
CA ARG A 526 8.04 -2.15 -17.23
C ARG A 526 8.98 -2.67 -18.31
N MET A 527 10.20 -3.06 -17.95
CA MET A 527 11.10 -3.72 -18.91
C MET A 527 10.46 -5.01 -19.46
N ALA A 528 9.56 -5.63 -18.67
CA ALA A 528 8.73 -6.76 -19.10
C ALA A 528 7.78 -6.48 -20.24
N ILE A 529 7.20 -5.28 -20.25
CA ILE A 529 6.11 -4.91 -21.16
C ILE A 529 6.64 -4.02 -22.30
N GLY A 530 7.71 -3.26 -22.07
CA GLY A 530 8.26 -2.27 -23.00
C GLY A 530 9.28 -2.77 -24.02
N LYS A 531 9.56 -4.08 -24.09
CA LYS A 531 10.19 -4.68 -25.28
C LYS A 531 9.07 -5.10 -26.24
N LYS A 532 8.44 -4.13 -26.88
CA LYS A 532 7.73 -4.30 -28.15
C LYS A 532 8.48 -3.52 -29.20
#